data_AF-A0A2R7MAD3-F1
#
_entry.id   AF-A0A2R7MAD3-F1
#
_cell.length_a   1.000
_cell.length_b   1.000
_cell.length_c   1.000
_cell.angle_alpha   90.00
_cell.angle_beta   90.00
_cell.angle_gamma   90.00
#
_symmetry.space_group_name_H-M   'P 1'
#
loop_
_entity.id
_entity.type
_entity.pdbx_description
1 polymer ?
#
loop_
_entity_poly.entity_id
_entity_poly.type
_entity_poly.pdbx_seq_one_letter_code
_entity_poly.pdbx_strand_id
1 'polypeptide(L)'
;MTGGFIPRWLIVPAGVGLLFLLVPLTALVARVQWTTLLSDVTSPAALSALGLSLGTGAVATAVCAVVGIPLALLIARSADRTAAVLRALVTVPLVLPPMVGGVALLYLFGRSGPLAGLGLPFTTPAVVLAQVFVALPFLVLAVEGALRSTGVALERTAASLGASRATILRRVTLPLAAPGIVAGVV
;
A
#
# COMPACT_ATOMS: atom_id res chain seq x y z
N MET A 1 -25.33 6.28 -21.16
CA MET A 1 -24.26 6.59 -22.13
C MET A 1 -23.70 7.97 -21.81
N THR A 2 -22.73 8.05 -20.89
CA THR A 2 -22.09 9.31 -20.48
C THR A 2 -20.69 9.39 -21.10
N GLY A 3 -20.64 9.61 -22.42
CA GLY A 3 -19.38 9.80 -23.13
C GLY A 3 -18.96 11.27 -23.05
N GLY A 4 -17.81 11.56 -22.44
CA GLY A 4 -17.19 12.88 -22.54
C GLY A 4 -16.76 13.19 -23.99
N PHE A 5 -16.73 14.47 -24.36
CA PHE A 5 -16.30 14.91 -25.69
C PHE A 5 -14.76 14.90 -25.80
N ILE A 6 -14.17 13.74 -26.12
CA ILE A 6 -12.71 13.64 -26.32
C ILE A 6 -12.38 14.09 -27.76
N PRO A 7 -11.49 15.08 -27.95
CA PRO A 7 -11.02 15.47 -29.27
C PRO A 7 -10.37 14.30 -30.03
N ARG A 8 -10.76 14.08 -31.28
CA ARG A 8 -10.28 12.94 -32.10
C ARG A 8 -8.76 12.88 -32.28
N TRP A 9 -8.06 14.01 -32.19
CA TRP A 9 -6.60 14.06 -32.33
C TRP A 9 -5.86 13.39 -31.15
N LEU A 10 -6.51 13.23 -29.99
CA LEU A 10 -5.95 12.52 -28.83
C LEU A 10 -5.92 10.99 -29.01
N ILE A 11 -6.64 10.45 -30.01
CA ILE A 11 -6.71 9.00 -30.26
C ILE A 11 -5.32 8.47 -30.64
N VAL A 12 -4.57 9.19 -31.46
CA VAL A 12 -3.23 8.78 -31.92
C VAL A 12 -2.23 8.69 -30.78
N PRO A 13 -1.97 9.74 -29.97
CA PRO A 13 -1.04 9.64 -28.85
C PRO A 13 -1.52 8.67 -27.77
N ALA A 14 -2.83 8.55 -27.53
CA ALA A 14 -3.38 7.55 -26.61
C ALA A 14 -3.11 6.12 -27.11
N GLY A 15 -3.27 5.87 -28.42
CA GLY A 15 -2.96 4.59 -29.05
C GLY A 15 -1.48 4.25 -28.97
N VAL A 16 -0.59 5.21 -29.21
CA VAL A 16 0.87 5.04 -29.06
C VAL A 16 1.22 4.72 -27.61
N GLY A 17 0.66 5.44 -26.64
CA GLY A 17 0.86 5.17 -25.22
C GLY A 17 0.36 3.78 -24.82
N LEU A 18 -0.80 3.36 -25.32
CA LEU A 18 -1.34 2.03 -25.07
C LEU A 18 -0.44 0.94 -25.66
N LEU A 19 0.02 1.10 -26.91
CA LEU A 19 0.94 0.17 -27.55
C LEU A 19 2.26 0.07 -26.78
N PHE A 20 2.82 1.18 -26.33
CA PHE A 20 4.04 1.20 -25.52
C PHE A 20 3.91 0.38 -24.23
N LEU A 21 2.74 0.42 -23.58
CA LEU A 21 2.45 -0.40 -22.39
C LEU A 21 2.17 -1.87 -22.72
N LEU A 22 1.45 -2.15 -23.81
CA LEU A 22 1.02 -3.51 -24.16
C LEU A 22 2.12 -4.33 -24.84
N VAL A 23 2.98 -3.73 -25.65
CA VAL A 23 3.99 -4.46 -26.43
C VAL A 23 4.94 -5.29 -25.55
N PRO A 24 5.54 -4.77 -24.47
CA PRO A 24 6.40 -5.56 -23.59
C PRO A 24 5.64 -6.73 -22.93
N LEU A 25 4.38 -6.53 -22.54
CA LEU A 25 3.54 -7.57 -21.95
C LEU A 25 3.25 -8.67 -22.98
N THR A 26 2.92 -8.30 -24.22
CA THR A 26 2.71 -9.28 -25.29
C THR A 26 3.99 -10.05 -25.64
N ALA A 27 5.15 -9.38 -25.64
CA ALA A 27 6.44 -10.03 -25.85
C ALA A 27 6.78 -11.01 -24.72
N LEU A 28 6.45 -10.68 -23.48
CA LEU A 28 6.60 -11.57 -22.32
C LEU A 28 5.72 -12.81 -22.47
N VAL A 29 4.45 -12.65 -22.85
CA VAL A 29 3.51 -13.76 -23.07
C VAL A 29 3.95 -14.64 -24.24
N ALA A 30 4.48 -14.05 -25.31
CA ALA A 30 5.00 -14.79 -26.45
C ALA A 30 6.23 -15.64 -26.12
N ARG A 31 6.96 -15.33 -25.03
CA ARG A 31 8.10 -16.13 -24.55
C ARG A 31 7.67 -17.35 -23.71
N VAL A 32 6.41 -17.44 -23.30
CA VAL A 32 5.91 -18.55 -22.48
C VAL A 32 5.84 -19.83 -23.30
N GLN A 33 6.45 -20.90 -22.80
CA GLN A 33 6.33 -22.24 -23.37
C GLN A 33 5.01 -22.87 -22.91
N TRP A 34 3.95 -22.72 -23.72
CA TRP A 34 2.60 -23.18 -23.40
C TRP A 34 2.48 -24.68 -23.10
N THR A 35 3.41 -25.48 -23.61
CA THR A 35 3.46 -26.93 -23.41
C THR A 35 3.91 -27.33 -22.01
N THR A 36 4.85 -26.60 -21.41
CA THR A 36 5.39 -26.89 -20.06
C THR A 36 4.77 -26.01 -18.99
N LEU A 37 4.02 -24.96 -19.36
CA LEU A 37 3.43 -23.98 -18.47
C LEU A 37 2.78 -24.62 -17.24
N LEU A 38 1.93 -25.64 -17.44
CA LEU A 38 1.24 -26.28 -16.34
C LEU A 38 2.24 -26.94 -15.37
N SER A 39 3.22 -27.67 -15.89
CA SER A 39 4.28 -28.31 -15.10
C SER A 39 5.19 -27.31 -14.40
N ASP A 40 5.50 -26.18 -15.04
CA ASP A 40 6.35 -25.12 -14.50
C ASP A 40 5.66 -24.40 -13.34
N VAL A 41 4.37 -24.06 -13.51
CA VAL A 41 3.57 -23.36 -12.50
C VAL A 41 3.17 -24.28 -11.34
N THR A 42 2.94 -25.57 -11.58
CA THR A 42 2.67 -26.55 -10.51
C THR A 42 3.92 -27.18 -9.93
N SER A 43 5.11 -26.71 -10.32
CA SER A 43 6.36 -27.24 -9.78
C SER A 43 6.43 -26.97 -8.25
N PRO A 44 7.03 -27.88 -7.46
CA PRO A 44 7.13 -27.70 -6.01
C PRO A 44 7.81 -26.38 -5.61
N ALA A 45 8.79 -25.93 -6.40
CA ALA A 45 9.47 -24.65 -6.20
C ALA A 45 8.54 -23.46 -6.44
N ALA A 46 7.75 -23.48 -7.53
CA ALA A 46 6.80 -22.42 -7.83
C ALA A 46 5.71 -22.31 -6.77
N LEU A 47 5.14 -23.45 -6.35
CA LEU A 47 4.12 -23.48 -5.30
C LEU A 47 4.67 -23.04 -3.94
N SER A 48 5.91 -23.43 -3.60
CA SER A 48 6.58 -22.97 -2.38
C SER A 48 6.84 -21.46 -2.40
N ALA A 49 7.34 -20.92 -3.52
CA ALA A 49 7.57 -19.49 -3.68
C ALA A 49 6.24 -18.70 -3.65
N LEU A 50 5.19 -19.22 -4.27
CA LEU A 50 3.85 -18.63 -4.26
C LEU A 50 3.28 -18.60 -2.82
N GLY A 51 3.35 -19.73 -2.12
CA GLY A 51 2.90 -19.84 -0.73
C GLY A 51 3.65 -18.89 0.21
N LEU A 52 4.98 -18.81 0.06
CA LEU A 52 5.81 -17.86 0.82
C LEU A 52 5.41 -16.41 0.50
N SER A 53 5.24 -16.08 -0.77
CA SER A 53 4.89 -14.72 -1.21
C SER A 53 3.52 -14.27 -0.73
N LEU A 54 2.51 -15.14 -0.85
CA LEU A 54 1.15 -14.89 -0.35
C LEU A 54 1.14 -14.80 1.18
N GLY A 55 1.87 -15.69 1.86
CA GLY A 55 1.98 -15.69 3.32
C GLY A 55 2.62 -14.42 3.86
N THR A 56 3.79 -14.04 3.35
CA THR A 56 4.48 -12.81 3.78
C THR A 56 3.69 -11.57 3.39
N GLY A 57 3.11 -11.53 2.19
CA GLY A 57 2.25 -10.45 1.74
C GLY A 57 1.04 -10.25 2.63
N ALA A 58 0.31 -11.32 2.99
CA ALA A 58 -0.85 -11.23 3.87
C ALA A 58 -0.47 -10.71 5.27
N VAL A 59 0.65 -11.19 5.82
CA VAL A 59 1.16 -10.69 7.11
C VAL A 59 1.57 -9.22 7.00
N ALA A 60 2.27 -8.83 5.94
CA ALA A 60 2.65 -7.44 5.70
C ALA A 60 1.42 -6.53 5.58
N THR A 61 0.40 -6.94 4.83
CA THR A 61 -0.87 -6.21 4.71
C THR A 61 -1.56 -6.05 6.07
N ALA A 62 -1.61 -7.12 6.89
CA ALA A 62 -2.18 -7.04 8.23
C ALA A 62 -1.40 -6.06 9.12
N VAL A 63 -0.07 -6.09 9.10
CA VAL A 63 0.79 -5.14 9.82
C VAL A 63 0.56 -3.71 9.33
N CYS A 64 0.52 -3.50 8.02
CA CYS A 64 0.21 -2.21 7.41
C CYS A 64 -1.17 -1.69 7.82
N ALA A 65 -2.19 -2.54 7.90
CA ALA A 65 -3.51 -2.13 8.37
C ALA A 65 -3.48 -1.73 9.86
N VAL A 66 -2.84 -2.54 10.71
CA VAL A 66 -2.75 -2.29 12.15
C VAL A 66 -1.99 -1.01 12.47
N VAL A 67 -0.90 -0.72 11.75
CA VAL A 67 -0.05 0.46 12.02
C VAL A 67 -0.48 1.68 11.19
N GLY A 68 -0.83 1.45 9.93
CA GLY A 68 -1.13 2.51 8.95
C GLY A 68 -2.51 3.12 9.12
N ILE A 69 -3.55 2.36 9.51
CA ILE A 69 -4.89 2.94 9.75
C ILE A 69 -4.86 3.96 10.90
N PRO A 70 -4.29 3.66 12.09
CA PRO A 70 -4.13 4.65 13.14
C PRO A 70 -3.30 5.86 12.71
N LEU A 71 -2.23 5.66 11.95
CA LEU A 71 -1.39 6.74 11.45
C LEU A 71 -2.16 7.64 10.47
N ALA A 72 -2.92 7.06 9.55
CA ALA A 72 -3.79 7.79 8.63
C ALA A 72 -4.89 8.58 9.37
N LEU A 73 -5.50 7.99 10.41
CA LEU A 73 -6.45 8.68 11.29
C LEU A 73 -5.80 9.88 11.99
N LEU A 74 -4.60 9.70 12.52
CA LEU A 74 -3.84 10.78 13.16
C LEU A 74 -3.57 11.91 12.16
N ILE A 75 -3.10 11.60 10.97
CA ILE A 75 -2.81 12.61 9.92
C ILE A 75 -4.11 13.32 9.49
N ALA A 76 -5.18 12.57 9.24
CA ALA A 76 -6.45 13.10 8.75
C ALA A 76 -7.18 13.99 9.76
N ARG A 77 -6.91 13.83 11.06
CA ARG A 77 -7.56 14.58 12.15
C ARG A 77 -6.63 15.58 12.87
N SER A 78 -5.36 15.65 12.47
CA SER A 78 -4.39 16.63 12.97
C SER A 78 -4.54 17.99 12.29
N ALA A 79 -4.03 19.04 12.95
CA ALA A 79 -3.90 20.37 12.33
C ALA A 79 -2.99 20.32 11.10
N ASP A 80 -3.19 21.23 10.14
CA ASP A 80 -2.57 21.16 8.81
C ASP A 80 -1.05 21.10 8.84
N ARG A 81 -0.39 21.83 9.76
CA ARG A 81 1.07 21.78 9.91
C ARG A 81 1.57 20.41 10.37
N THR A 82 0.92 19.82 11.37
CA THR A 82 1.27 18.48 11.88
C THR A 82 0.98 17.41 10.83
N ALA A 83 -0.17 17.50 10.16
CA ALA A 83 -0.52 16.61 9.07
C ALA A 83 0.50 16.68 7.93
N ALA A 84 0.97 17.89 7.56
CA ALA A 84 1.98 18.07 6.52
C ALA A 84 3.32 17.40 6.89
N VAL A 85 3.79 17.57 8.13
CA VAL A 85 5.04 16.95 8.60
C VAL A 85 4.91 15.43 8.60
N LEU A 86 3.83 14.89 9.20
CA LEU A 86 3.62 13.44 9.24
C LEU A 86 3.49 12.85 7.83
N ARG A 87 2.77 13.51 6.92
CA ARG A 87 2.65 13.07 5.54
C ARG A 87 4.00 13.09 4.83
N ALA A 88 4.81 14.12 5.02
CA ALA A 88 6.17 14.20 4.47
C ALA A 88 7.01 12.99 4.93
N LEU A 89 7.02 12.69 6.23
CA LEU A 89 7.72 11.53 6.79
C LEU A 89 7.24 10.20 6.20
N VAL A 90 5.92 10.02 6.10
CA VAL A 90 5.31 8.83 5.50
C VAL A 90 5.67 8.72 4.02
N THR A 91 5.82 9.82 3.29
CA THR A 91 6.14 9.77 1.85
C THR A 91 7.62 9.55 1.54
N VAL A 92 8.52 9.65 2.53
CA VAL A 92 9.98 9.43 2.31
C VAL A 92 10.28 8.10 1.61
N PRO A 93 9.70 6.94 2.00
CA PRO A 93 9.94 5.68 1.31
C PRO A 93 9.53 5.68 -0.16
N LEU A 94 8.53 6.48 -0.55
CA LEU A 94 8.03 6.52 -1.93
C LEU A 94 8.99 7.21 -2.90
N VAL A 95 9.84 8.12 -2.39
CA VAL A 95 10.82 8.84 -3.21
C VAL A 95 12.17 8.10 -3.26
N LEU A 96 12.38 7.13 -2.37
CA LEU A 96 13.59 6.33 -2.34
C LEU A 96 13.54 5.27 -3.45
N PRO A 97 14.63 5.09 -4.23
CA PRO A 97 14.75 3.92 -5.08
C PRO A 97 14.61 2.63 -4.24
N PRO A 98 13.97 1.56 -4.75
CA PRO A 98 13.73 0.34 -3.97
C PRO A 98 15.01 -0.25 -3.36
N MET A 99 16.12 -0.18 -4.10
CA MET A 99 17.44 -0.62 -3.63
C MET A 99 17.92 0.17 -2.41
N VAL A 100 17.67 1.49 -2.37
CA VAL A 100 18.06 2.34 -1.25
C VAL A 100 17.24 1.98 -0.01
N GLY A 101 15.94 1.70 -0.16
CA GLY A 101 15.10 1.19 0.93
C GLY A 101 15.62 -0.13 1.50
N GLY A 102 15.98 -1.08 0.63
CA GLY A 102 16.56 -2.36 1.05
C GLY A 102 17.88 -2.21 1.80
N VAL A 103 18.79 -1.36 1.31
CA VAL A 103 20.08 -1.08 1.97
C VAL A 103 19.87 -0.35 3.31
N ALA A 104 18.93 0.58 3.40
CA ALA A 104 18.61 1.26 4.66
C ALA A 104 18.12 0.28 5.74
N LEU A 105 17.25 -0.66 5.38
CA LEU A 105 16.81 -1.73 6.28
C LEU A 105 17.98 -2.67 6.65
N LEU A 106 18.88 -2.97 5.71
CA LEU A 106 20.07 -3.75 6.00
C LEU A 106 21.04 -3.00 6.93
N TYR A 107 21.18 -1.68 6.82
CA TYR A 107 21.98 -0.91 7.77
C TYR A 107 21.34 -0.84 9.16
N LEU A 108 20.02 -0.92 9.24
CA LEU A 108 19.29 -0.96 10.51
C LEU A 108 19.42 -2.33 11.20
N PHE A 109 19.14 -3.40 10.46
CA PHE A 109 19.01 -4.77 10.99
C PHE A 109 20.18 -5.70 10.69
N GLY A 110 21.13 -5.27 9.85
CA GLY A 110 22.33 -6.03 9.48
C GLY A 110 23.29 -6.22 10.64
N ARG A 111 24.35 -7.01 10.41
CA ARG A 111 25.31 -7.43 11.45
C ARG A 111 26.00 -6.27 12.18
N SER A 112 26.12 -5.11 11.54
CA SER A 112 26.74 -3.90 12.09
C SER A 112 25.72 -2.80 12.42
N GLY A 113 24.43 -3.09 12.27
CA GLY A 113 23.35 -2.15 12.53
C GLY A 113 23.01 -2.04 14.01
N PRO A 114 22.33 -0.96 14.43
CA PRO A 114 21.94 -0.76 15.82
C PRO A 114 20.96 -1.83 16.32
N LEU A 115 20.26 -2.53 15.42
CA LEU A 115 19.33 -3.63 15.74
C LEU A 115 19.87 -5.01 15.32
N ALA A 116 21.19 -5.16 15.17
CA ALA A 116 21.84 -6.40 14.74
C ALA A 116 21.50 -7.62 15.60
N GLY A 117 21.24 -7.42 16.90
CA GLY A 117 20.92 -8.49 17.86
C GLY A 117 19.61 -9.25 17.57
N LEU A 118 18.77 -8.74 16.66
CA LEU A 118 17.51 -9.39 16.29
C LEU A 118 17.69 -10.52 15.26
N GLY A 119 18.86 -10.65 14.63
CA GLY A 119 19.13 -11.75 13.68
C GLY A 119 18.20 -11.78 12.46
N LEU A 120 17.63 -10.63 12.07
CA LEU A 120 16.63 -10.53 11.01
C LEU A 120 17.14 -10.72 9.56
N PRO A 121 18.37 -10.36 9.18
CA PRO A 121 18.79 -10.47 7.77
C PRO A 121 18.61 -11.88 7.21
N PHE A 122 18.12 -11.96 5.97
CA PHE A 122 17.87 -13.22 5.25
C PHE A 122 16.83 -14.15 5.90
N THR A 123 15.93 -13.61 6.72
CA THR A 123 14.82 -14.35 7.33
C THR A 123 13.46 -13.92 6.75
N THR A 124 12.43 -14.78 6.91
CA THR A 124 11.05 -14.47 6.51
C THR A 124 10.50 -13.17 7.14
N PRO A 125 10.73 -12.89 8.46
CA PRO A 125 10.36 -11.61 9.05
C PRO A 125 11.00 -10.38 8.38
N ALA A 126 12.24 -10.48 7.88
CA ALA A 126 12.85 -9.37 7.14
C ALA A 126 12.14 -9.08 5.81
N VAL A 127 11.65 -10.12 5.13
CA VAL A 127 10.82 -9.96 3.92
C VAL A 127 9.54 -9.20 4.26
N VAL A 128 8.85 -9.58 5.34
CA VAL A 128 7.63 -8.89 5.82
C VAL A 128 7.92 -7.43 6.15
N LEU A 129 9.01 -7.15 6.88
CA LEU A 129 9.38 -5.77 7.22
C LEU A 129 9.69 -4.93 5.98
N ALA A 130 10.38 -5.49 4.99
CA ALA A 130 10.66 -4.81 3.73
C ALA A 130 9.36 -4.52 2.95
N GLN A 131 8.45 -5.48 2.88
CA GLN A 131 7.12 -5.29 2.28
C GLN A 131 6.32 -4.21 3.01
N VAL A 132 6.32 -4.21 4.34
CA VAL A 132 5.66 -3.16 5.15
C VAL A 132 6.26 -1.79 4.87
N PHE A 133 7.59 -1.67 4.86
CA PHE A 133 8.27 -0.40 4.58
C PHE A 133 7.85 0.21 3.24
N VAL A 134 7.67 -0.63 2.21
CA VAL A 134 7.25 -0.19 0.87
C VAL A 134 5.74 0.05 0.80
N ALA A 135 4.91 -0.81 1.39
CA ALA A 135 3.45 -0.79 1.22
C ALA A 135 2.73 0.20 2.16
N LEU A 136 3.25 0.39 3.37
CA LEU A 136 2.65 1.26 4.39
C LEU A 136 2.32 2.68 3.91
N PRO A 137 3.19 3.40 3.18
CA PRO A 137 2.86 4.75 2.70
C PRO A 137 1.65 4.79 1.76
N PHE A 138 1.49 3.79 0.89
CA PHE A 138 0.35 3.72 -0.02
C PHE A 138 -0.96 3.53 0.75
N LEU A 139 -0.98 2.61 1.71
CA LEU A 139 -2.15 2.38 2.58
C LEU A 139 -2.49 3.65 3.37
N VAL A 140 -1.49 4.30 3.97
CA VAL A 140 -1.72 5.52 4.77
C VAL A 140 -2.35 6.61 3.91
N LEU A 141 -1.81 6.88 2.71
CA LEU A 141 -2.34 7.93 1.82
C LEU A 141 -3.75 7.62 1.33
N ALA A 142 -4.04 6.36 0.98
CA ALA A 142 -5.37 5.95 0.54
C ALA A 142 -6.42 6.13 1.65
N VAL A 143 -6.12 5.62 2.86
CA VAL A 143 -7.01 5.72 4.03
C VAL A 143 -7.17 7.18 4.47
N GLU A 144 -6.09 7.94 4.48
CA GLU A 144 -6.11 9.36 4.85
C GLU A 144 -6.98 10.19 3.90
N GLY A 145 -6.86 9.95 2.59
CA GLY A 145 -7.71 10.57 1.57
C GLY A 145 -9.20 10.25 1.77
N ALA A 146 -9.52 8.98 2.04
CA ALA A 146 -10.88 8.56 2.35
C ALA A 146 -11.44 9.25 3.61
N LEU A 147 -10.65 9.31 4.68
CA LEU A 147 -11.02 9.96 5.95
C LEU A 147 -11.21 11.47 5.82
N ARG A 148 -10.44 12.13 4.94
CA ARG A 148 -10.63 13.55 4.63
C ARG A 148 -11.87 13.79 3.80
N SER A 149 -12.16 12.92 2.83
CA SER A 149 -13.34 13.04 1.95
C SER A 149 -14.67 12.91 2.69
N THR A 150 -14.71 12.09 3.75
CA THR A 150 -15.90 11.91 4.61
C THR A 150 -16.14 13.08 5.56
N GLY A 151 -15.12 13.93 5.78
CA GLY A 151 -15.22 15.10 6.66
C GLY A 151 -15.37 14.74 8.15
N VAL A 152 -15.72 15.75 8.96
CA VAL A 152 -15.85 15.63 10.43
C VAL A 152 -17.23 16.08 10.95
N ALA A 153 -18.19 16.34 10.07
CA ALA A 153 -19.51 16.86 10.45
C ALA A 153 -20.26 15.89 11.38
N LEU A 154 -20.36 14.62 10.99
CA LEU A 154 -21.00 13.58 11.80
C LEU A 154 -20.26 13.31 13.11
N GLU A 155 -18.92 13.44 13.12
CA GLU A 155 -18.11 13.33 14.34
C GLU A 155 -18.44 14.44 15.34
N ARG A 156 -18.60 15.69 14.85
CA ARG A 156 -18.99 16.85 15.67
C ARG A 156 -20.42 16.71 16.22
N THR A 157 -21.36 16.22 15.41
CA THR A 157 -22.73 15.96 15.86
C THR A 157 -22.77 14.88 16.95
N ALA A 158 -22.02 13.79 16.78
CA ALA A 158 -21.91 12.75 17.79
C ALA A 158 -21.28 13.27 19.09
N ALA A 159 -20.25 14.13 19.00
CA ALA A 159 -19.63 14.76 20.15
C ALA A 159 -20.60 15.68 20.91
N SER A 160 -21.44 16.45 20.21
CA SER A 160 -22.46 17.29 20.86
C SER A 160 -23.55 16.49 21.58
N LEU A 161 -23.76 15.22 21.20
CA LEU A 161 -24.65 14.28 21.89
C LEU A 161 -23.97 13.56 23.07
N GLY A 162 -22.75 13.97 23.45
CA GLY A 162 -22.00 13.38 24.57
C GLY A 162 -21.26 12.09 24.24
N ALA A 163 -21.13 11.72 22.96
CA ALA A 163 -20.39 10.53 22.58
C ALA A 163 -18.88 10.67 22.88
N SER A 164 -18.30 9.65 23.49
CA SER A 164 -16.85 9.58 23.73
C SER A 164 -16.07 9.46 22.42
N ARG A 165 -14.79 9.87 22.42
CA ARG A 165 -13.89 9.73 21.24
C ARG A 165 -13.81 8.29 20.71
N ALA A 166 -13.80 7.30 21.61
CA ALA A 166 -13.80 5.89 21.24
C ALA A 166 -15.12 5.47 20.58
N THR A 167 -16.25 6.00 21.06
CA THR A 167 -17.57 5.77 20.45
C THR A 167 -17.63 6.37 19.04
N ILE A 168 -17.15 7.61 18.88
CA ILE A 168 -17.11 8.29 17.58
C ILE A 168 -16.25 7.51 16.60
N LEU A 169 -15.03 7.13 16.99
CA LEU A 169 -14.14 6.35 16.15
C LEU A 169 -14.79 5.04 15.67
N ARG A 170 -15.34 4.25 16.61
CA ARG A 170 -15.87 2.91 16.30
C ARG A 170 -17.20 2.93 15.57
N ARG A 171 -18.08 3.89 15.87
CA ARG A 171 -19.46 3.91 15.35
C ARG A 171 -19.71 4.93 14.24
N VAL A 172 -18.82 5.90 14.06
CA VAL A 172 -18.97 6.97 13.05
C VAL A 172 -17.80 6.92 12.07
N THR A 173 -16.58 7.15 12.54
CA THR A 173 -15.42 7.33 11.65
C THR A 173 -15.06 6.08 10.88
N LEU A 174 -14.86 4.94 11.56
CA LEU A 174 -14.44 3.69 10.90
C LEU A 174 -15.49 3.15 9.91
N PRO A 175 -16.80 3.08 10.24
CA PRO A 175 -17.81 2.62 9.28
C PRO A 175 -17.94 3.51 8.05
N LEU A 176 -17.86 4.84 8.22
CA LEU A 176 -17.93 5.78 7.10
C LEU A 176 -16.70 5.69 6.19
N ALA A 177 -15.53 5.46 6.77
CA ALA A 177 -14.28 5.30 6.04
C ALA A 177 -14.05 3.88 5.51
N ALA A 178 -14.88 2.91 5.90
CA ALA A 178 -14.67 1.48 5.59
C ALA A 178 -14.46 1.19 4.10
N PRO A 179 -15.23 1.76 3.14
CA PRO A 179 -14.98 1.51 1.72
C PRO A 179 -13.58 1.97 1.27
N GLY A 180 -13.11 3.11 1.78
CA GLY A 180 -11.77 3.62 1.50
C GLY A 180 -10.66 2.86 2.22
N ILE A 181 -10.94 2.33 3.42
CA ILE A 181 -10.02 1.45 4.14
C ILE A 181 -9.85 0.13 3.38
N VAL A 182 -10.95 -0.48 2.94
CA VAL A 182 -10.91 -1.71 2.15
C VAL A 182 -10.15 -1.49 0.84
N ALA A 183 -10.41 -0.39 0.15
CA ALA A 183 -9.70 -0.04 -1.08
C ALA A 183 -8.19 0.25 -0.87
N GLY A 184 -7.76 0.60 0.34
CA GLY A 184 -6.34 0.77 0.67
C GLY A 184 -5.65 -0.51 1.15
N VAL A 185 -6.41 -1.55 1.49
CA VAL A 185 -5.91 -2.84 2.00
C VAL A 185 -5.77 -3.87 0.88
N VAL A 186 -6.60 -3.78 -0.16
CA VAL A 186 -6.64 -4.68 -1.33
C VAL A 186 -5.94 -4.03 -2.51
#